data_AF-A0A0B6ZLY8-F1
#
_entry.id   AF-A0A0B6ZLY8-F1
#
_cell.length_a   1.000
_cell.length_b   1.000
_cell.length_c   1.000
_cell.angle_alpha   90.00
_cell.angle_beta   90.00
_cell.angle_gamma   90.00
#
_symmetry.space_group_name_H-M   'P 1'
#
loop_
_entity.id
_entity.type
_entity.pdbx_description
1 polymer ?
#
loop_
_entity_poly.entity_id
_entity_poly.type
_entity_poly.pdbx_seq_one_letter_code
_entity_poly.pdbx_strand_id
1 'polypeptide(L)'
;SSSSRGEEMSEKDGLLKEGFTNWSKRDFQQFIKANEKFGRDDIESIAREVEGKSPEEVNQYSSVFWERCNELQDIERIMAQIERGEARIQRRISIKKALDAKMSRYRAPFHQLRIQYGTNKGKNYTEEEDRFLVCMLHKLGFDKENVYDELRQAVRQAPQFRFDWFIKSRTAMELQRRCNTLITLIERENMELEEKEKAERKKKGKATPKGAKRKSEATPTKQSGKKKKT
;
A
#
# COMPACT_ATOMS: atom_id res chain seq x y z
N SER A 1 38.46 39.11 33.56
CA SER A 1 38.96 38.19 32.53
C SER A 1 39.12 36.75 33.04
N SER A 2 39.41 36.50 34.33
CA SER A 2 39.54 35.13 34.86
C SER A 2 38.21 34.42 35.17
N SER A 3 37.12 35.16 35.47
CA SER A 3 35.78 34.60 35.74
C SER A 3 35.13 34.00 34.49
N SER A 4 35.25 34.67 33.33
CA SER A 4 34.62 34.17 32.10
C SER A 4 35.23 32.86 31.62
N ARG A 5 36.54 32.64 31.80
CA ARG A 5 37.17 31.35 31.43
C ARG A 5 36.67 30.17 32.25
N GLY A 6 36.34 30.36 33.53
CA GLY A 6 35.79 29.30 34.38
C GLY A 6 34.34 28.98 33.99
N GLU A 7 33.55 30.01 33.72
CA GLU A 7 32.17 29.91 33.24
C GLU A 7 32.12 29.25 31.85
N GLU A 8 32.95 29.69 30.91
CA GLU A 8 33.09 29.12 29.56
C GLU A 8 33.49 27.64 29.60
N MET A 9 34.36 27.25 30.53
CA MET A 9 34.81 25.85 30.65
C MET A 9 33.70 24.96 31.24
N SER A 10 32.92 25.48 32.19
CA SER A 10 31.76 24.79 32.74
C SER A 10 30.62 24.66 31.72
N GLU A 11 30.38 25.71 30.92
CA GLU A 11 29.38 25.71 29.85
C GLU A 11 29.77 24.71 28.75
N LYS A 12 31.05 24.71 28.34
CA LYS A 12 31.59 23.74 27.39
C LYS A 12 31.39 22.30 27.86
N ASP A 13 31.69 22.00 29.12
CA ASP A 13 31.51 20.66 29.70
C ASP A 13 30.03 20.25 29.81
N GLY A 14 29.13 21.23 29.99
CA GLY A 14 27.69 21.03 29.91
C GLY A 14 27.24 20.63 28.50
N LEU A 15 27.59 21.45 27.50
CA LEU A 15 27.21 21.24 26.10
C LEU A 15 27.75 19.92 25.51
N LEU A 16 28.94 19.48 25.94
CA LEU A 16 29.51 18.19 25.51
C LEU A 16 28.65 16.99 25.94
N LYS A 17 27.82 17.12 26.97
CA LYS A 17 26.92 16.06 27.46
C LYS A 17 25.55 16.06 26.78
N GLU A 18 25.16 17.17 26.16
CA GLU A 18 23.87 17.31 25.47
C GLU A 18 23.85 16.63 24.09
N GLY A 19 25.00 16.16 23.61
CA GLY A 19 25.11 15.38 22.39
C GLY A 19 24.96 13.87 22.62
N PHE A 20 24.66 13.16 21.53
CA PHE A 20 24.63 11.69 21.50
C PHE A 20 26.06 11.09 21.51
N THR A 21 26.79 11.27 22.61
CA THR A 21 28.20 10.86 22.76
C THR A 21 28.42 9.35 22.68
N ASN A 22 27.38 8.56 23.00
CA ASN A 22 27.35 7.11 22.88
C ASN A 22 26.95 6.62 21.48
N TRP A 23 26.63 7.50 20.53
CA TRP A 23 26.29 7.14 19.16
C TRP A 23 27.51 7.27 18.24
N SER A 24 27.96 6.13 17.74
CA SER A 24 29.05 6.07 16.78
C SER A 24 28.57 6.35 15.35
N LYS A 25 29.51 6.61 14.43
CA LYS A 25 29.20 6.69 12.98
C LYS A 25 28.62 5.37 12.45
N ARG A 26 28.98 4.23 13.04
CA ARG A 26 28.41 2.92 12.67
C ARG A 26 26.95 2.85 13.10
N ASP A 27 26.62 3.28 14.31
CA ASP A 27 25.26 3.27 14.86
C ASP A 27 24.35 4.14 14.01
N PHE A 28 24.84 5.34 13.65
CA PHE A 28 24.15 6.22 12.70
C PHE A 28 23.87 5.53 11.36
N GLN A 29 24.86 4.88 10.75
CA GLN A 29 24.67 4.17 9.48
C GLN A 29 23.69 2.99 9.61
N GLN A 30 23.71 2.26 10.73
CA GLN A 30 22.72 1.21 11.02
C GLN A 30 21.31 1.79 11.15
N PHE A 31 21.16 2.90 11.88
CA PHE A 31 19.90 3.61 12.01
C PHE A 31 19.33 4.05 10.66
N ILE A 32 20.14 4.67 9.77
CA ILE A 32 19.68 5.07 8.43
C ILE A 32 19.27 3.85 7.59
N LYS A 33 20.06 2.77 7.61
CA LYS A 33 19.73 1.52 6.88
C LYS A 33 18.45 0.87 7.42
N ALA A 34 18.24 0.92 8.72
CA ALA A 34 17.03 0.39 9.35
C ALA A 34 15.79 1.22 8.95
N ASN A 35 15.89 2.55 8.94
CA ASN A 35 14.84 3.43 8.43
C ASN A 35 14.52 3.16 6.96
N GLU A 36 15.53 2.92 6.10
CA GLU A 36 15.30 2.51 4.72
C GLU A 36 14.58 1.16 4.60
N LYS A 37 14.89 0.20 5.49
CA LYS A 37 14.38 -1.18 5.43
C LYS A 37 12.95 -1.32 5.97
N PHE A 38 12.62 -0.59 7.04
CA PHE A 38 11.35 -0.73 7.77
C PHE A 38 10.41 0.47 7.61
N GLY A 39 10.95 1.62 7.18
CA GLY A 39 10.23 2.89 7.16
C GLY A 39 10.35 3.61 8.50
N ARG A 40 10.27 4.95 8.46
CA ARG A 40 10.54 5.80 9.64
C ARG A 40 9.59 5.60 10.81
N ASP A 41 8.40 5.05 10.56
CA ASP A 41 7.35 4.88 11.57
C ASP A 41 7.51 3.58 12.38
N ASP A 42 8.26 2.59 11.88
CA ASP A 42 8.46 1.30 12.56
C ASP A 42 9.69 1.34 13.48
N ILE A 43 9.61 2.18 14.51
CA ILE A 43 10.67 2.37 15.51
C ILE A 43 11.03 1.06 16.22
N GLU A 44 10.07 0.17 16.41
CA GLU A 44 10.32 -1.12 17.05
C GLU A 44 11.26 -2.00 16.21
N SER A 45 11.01 -2.12 14.90
CA SER A 45 11.92 -2.85 14.01
C SER A 45 13.25 -2.13 13.84
N ILE A 46 13.26 -0.79 13.80
CA ILE A 46 14.50 -0.01 13.72
C ILE A 46 15.37 -0.27 14.95
N ALA A 47 14.81 -0.23 16.16
CA ALA A 47 15.54 -0.43 17.39
C ALA A 47 16.20 -1.81 17.49
N ARG A 48 15.54 -2.85 16.96
CA ARG A 48 16.11 -4.20 16.94
C ARG A 48 17.34 -4.34 16.04
N GLU A 49 17.54 -3.45 15.08
CA GLU A 49 18.65 -3.51 14.11
C GLU A 49 19.80 -2.55 14.41
N VAL A 50 19.63 -1.62 15.36
CA VAL A 50 20.71 -0.78 15.87
C VAL A 50 21.39 -1.51 17.02
N GLU A 51 22.48 -2.20 16.72
CA GLU A 51 23.19 -3.04 17.68
C GLU A 51 23.78 -2.19 18.83
N GLY A 52 23.62 -2.63 20.07
CA GLY A 52 24.20 -1.96 21.23
C GLY A 52 23.48 -0.67 21.65
N LYS A 53 22.24 -0.46 21.20
CA LYS A 53 21.35 0.61 21.66
C LYS A 53 20.03 0.00 22.15
N SER A 54 19.53 0.50 23.27
CA SER A 54 18.21 0.15 23.77
C SER A 54 17.10 0.79 22.92
N PRO A 55 15.88 0.24 22.91
CA PRO A 55 14.74 0.85 22.23
C PRO A 55 14.49 2.30 22.67
N GLU A 56 14.68 2.61 23.95
CA GLU A 56 14.54 3.96 24.50
C GLU A 56 15.58 4.92 23.91
N GLU A 57 16.85 4.51 23.84
CA GLU A 57 17.92 5.30 23.24
C GLU A 57 17.66 5.55 21.74
N VAL A 58 17.20 4.54 21.01
CA VAL A 58 16.87 4.66 19.58
C VAL A 58 15.68 5.59 19.38
N ASN A 59 14.66 5.53 20.23
CA ASN A 59 13.51 6.42 20.16
C ASN A 59 13.90 7.88 20.45
N GLN A 60 14.71 8.12 21.48
CA GLN A 60 15.24 9.46 21.78
C GLN A 60 16.07 10.01 20.62
N TYR A 61 16.99 9.20 20.08
CA TYR A 61 17.79 9.58 18.92
C TYR A 61 16.92 9.87 17.69
N SER A 62 15.94 9.02 17.41
CA SER A 62 15.03 9.17 16.28
C SER A 62 14.24 10.47 16.36
N SER A 63 13.74 10.84 17.54
CA SER A 63 13.01 12.11 17.73
C SER A 63 13.88 13.31 17.36
N VAL A 64 15.10 13.38 17.91
CA VAL A 64 16.01 14.49 17.65
C VAL A 64 16.54 14.47 16.22
N PHE A 65 16.79 13.27 15.67
CA PHE A 65 17.16 13.11 14.28
C PHE A 65 16.12 13.75 13.37
N TRP A 66 14.84 13.40 13.49
CA TRP A 66 13.82 13.96 12.60
C TRP A 66 13.55 15.45 12.82
N GLU A 67 13.78 15.96 14.03
CA GLU A 67 13.69 17.40 14.33
C GLU A 67 14.84 18.21 13.69
N ARG A 68 16.06 17.66 13.72
CA ARG A 68 17.30 18.38 13.39
C ARG A 68 18.07 17.81 12.19
N CYS A 69 17.52 16.86 11.45
CA CYS A 69 18.24 16.17 10.37
C CYS A 69 18.76 17.12 9.28
N ASN A 70 18.12 18.27 9.09
CA ASN A 70 18.53 19.31 8.15
C ASN A 70 19.90 19.94 8.47
N GLU A 71 20.41 19.76 9.69
CA GLU A 71 21.74 20.20 10.10
C GLU A 71 22.86 19.27 9.60
N LEU A 72 22.51 18.07 9.10
CA LEU A 72 23.48 17.10 8.59
C LEU A 72 23.97 17.50 7.20
N GLN A 73 25.30 17.49 7.00
CA GLN A 73 25.92 17.82 5.71
C GLN A 73 25.40 16.98 4.52
N ASP A 74 25.10 15.70 4.76
CA ASP A 74 24.67 14.74 3.73
C ASP A 74 23.14 14.48 3.75
N ILE A 75 22.35 15.40 4.31
CA ILE A 75 20.92 15.14 4.56
C ILE A 75 20.13 14.78 3.30
N GLU A 76 20.34 15.48 2.17
CA GLU A 76 19.60 15.20 0.93
C GLU A 76 19.79 13.75 0.46
N ARG A 77 21.03 13.24 0.55
CA ARG A 77 21.35 11.86 0.18
C ARG A 77 20.67 10.87 1.13
N ILE A 78 20.68 11.17 2.43
CA ILE A 78 20.09 10.31 3.47
C ILE A 78 18.57 10.24 3.30
N MET A 79 17.91 11.38 3.13
CA MET A 79 16.47 11.46 2.90
C MET A 79 16.08 10.70 1.64
N ALA A 80 16.78 10.92 0.53
CA ALA A 80 16.53 10.19 -0.71
C ALA A 80 16.74 8.68 -0.59
N GLN A 81 17.60 8.21 0.32
CA GLN A 81 17.76 6.79 0.63
C GLN A 81 16.56 6.24 1.40
N ILE A 82 16.14 6.92 2.47
CA ILE A 82 15.01 6.50 3.30
C ILE A 82 13.71 6.52 2.49
N GLU A 83 13.44 7.60 1.76
CA GLU A 83 12.23 7.74 0.94
C GLU A 83 12.14 6.68 -0.17
N ARG A 84 13.27 6.29 -0.77
CA ARG A 84 13.30 5.15 -1.72
C ARG A 84 13.02 3.81 -1.03
N GLY A 85 13.44 3.65 0.21
CA GLY A 85 13.06 2.51 1.06
C GLY A 85 11.55 2.46 1.29
N GLU A 86 11.00 3.56 1.78
CA GLU A 86 9.57 3.72 2.08
C GLU A 86 8.69 3.55 0.83
N ALA A 87 9.10 4.10 -0.31
CA ALA A 87 8.41 3.91 -1.58
C ALA A 87 8.34 2.43 -1.99
N ARG A 88 9.39 1.64 -1.74
CA ARG A 88 9.38 0.18 -1.97
C ARG A 88 8.44 -0.54 -1.02
N ILE A 89 8.46 -0.19 0.26
CA ILE A 89 7.55 -0.75 1.27
C ILE A 89 6.09 -0.46 0.91
N GLN A 90 5.79 0.80 0.56
CA GLN A 90 4.46 1.23 0.18
C GLN A 90 3.99 0.56 -1.12
N ARG A 91 4.88 0.43 -2.11
CA ARG A 91 4.59 -0.31 -3.35
C ARG A 91 4.24 -1.77 -3.07
N ARG A 92 4.99 -2.43 -2.18
CA ARG A 92 4.68 -3.80 -1.76
C ARG A 92 3.29 -3.89 -1.13
N ILE A 93 2.99 -3.02 -0.18
CA ILE A 93 1.66 -2.98 0.48
C ILE A 93 0.55 -2.74 -0.55
N SER A 94 0.74 -1.83 -1.50
CA SER A 94 -0.25 -1.52 -2.54
C SER A 94 -0.54 -2.71 -3.44
N ILE A 95 0.51 -3.41 -3.90
CA ILE A 95 0.37 -4.59 -4.76
C ILE A 95 -0.35 -5.71 -4.02
N LYS A 96 0.04 -5.98 -2.76
CA LYS A 96 -0.62 -7.01 -1.94
C LYS A 96 -2.12 -6.74 -1.84
N LYS A 97 -2.48 -5.53 -1.43
CA LYS A 97 -3.87 -5.09 -1.29
C LYS A 97 -4.63 -5.20 -2.62
N ALA A 98 -4.00 -4.81 -3.72
CA ALA A 98 -4.62 -4.84 -5.04
C ALA A 98 -4.91 -6.27 -5.52
N LEU A 99 -3.97 -7.20 -5.31
CA LEU A 99 -4.15 -8.62 -5.64
C LEU A 99 -5.20 -9.27 -4.73
N ASP A 100 -5.16 -9.04 -3.42
CA ASP A 100 -6.16 -9.57 -2.46
C ASP A 100 -7.58 -9.09 -2.82
N ALA A 101 -7.73 -7.80 -3.10
CA ALA A 101 -8.99 -7.21 -3.54
C ALA A 101 -9.47 -7.79 -4.88
N LYS A 102 -8.54 -8.13 -5.80
CA LYS A 102 -8.90 -8.75 -7.07
C LYS A 102 -9.35 -10.21 -6.89
N MET A 103 -8.64 -10.98 -6.06
CA MET A 103 -8.95 -12.39 -5.83
C MET A 103 -10.30 -12.58 -5.12
N SER A 104 -10.58 -11.75 -4.12
CA SER A 104 -11.82 -11.82 -3.33
C SER A 104 -13.11 -11.59 -4.14
N ARG A 105 -13.02 -11.05 -5.36
CA ARG A 105 -14.17 -10.89 -6.28
C ARG A 105 -14.63 -12.18 -6.93
N TYR A 106 -13.82 -13.26 -6.85
CA TYR A 106 -14.08 -14.51 -7.56
C TYR A 106 -14.08 -15.68 -6.59
N ARG A 107 -15.08 -16.57 -6.71
CA ARG A 107 -15.12 -17.81 -5.91
C ARG A 107 -14.07 -18.82 -6.38
N ALA A 108 -13.79 -18.86 -7.68
CA ALA A 108 -12.76 -19.72 -8.27
C ALA A 108 -11.84 -18.88 -9.18
N PRO A 109 -10.87 -18.12 -8.64
CA PRO A 109 -10.07 -17.16 -9.40
C PRO A 109 -9.36 -17.77 -10.62
N PHE A 110 -8.75 -18.97 -10.48
CA PHE A 110 -8.07 -19.68 -11.57
C PHE A 110 -8.96 -20.00 -12.78
N HIS A 111 -10.29 -19.99 -12.62
CA HIS A 111 -11.23 -20.25 -13.71
C HIS A 111 -12.00 -18.98 -14.11
N GLN A 112 -12.24 -18.07 -13.17
CA GLN A 112 -13.21 -16.97 -13.33
C GLN A 112 -12.58 -15.58 -13.45
N LEU A 113 -11.36 -15.35 -12.92
CA LEU A 113 -10.75 -14.02 -12.86
C LEU A 113 -10.56 -13.42 -14.25
N ARG A 114 -11.18 -12.25 -14.50
CA ARG A 114 -11.06 -11.51 -15.77
C ARG A 114 -10.16 -10.29 -15.58
N ILE A 115 -9.34 -9.96 -16.57
CA ILE A 115 -8.45 -8.79 -16.52
C ILE A 115 -8.99 -7.72 -17.47
N GLN A 116 -9.11 -6.49 -16.98
CA GLN A 116 -9.50 -5.35 -17.81
C GLN A 116 -8.26 -4.76 -18.49
N TYR A 117 -8.03 -5.15 -19.75
CA TYR A 117 -6.81 -4.79 -20.47
C TYR A 117 -6.79 -3.36 -21.02
N GLY A 118 -7.96 -2.80 -21.35
CA GLY A 118 -8.04 -1.60 -22.18
C GLY A 118 -7.23 -1.78 -23.47
N THR A 119 -6.34 -0.83 -23.77
CA THR A 119 -5.43 -0.87 -24.93
C THR A 119 -4.17 -1.73 -24.71
N ASN A 120 -3.94 -2.24 -23.50
CA ASN A 120 -2.66 -2.83 -23.08
C ASN A 120 -2.63 -4.37 -23.06
N LYS A 121 -3.53 -5.06 -23.78
CA LYS A 121 -3.54 -6.54 -23.81
C LYS A 121 -2.23 -7.11 -24.37
N GLY A 122 -1.72 -6.50 -25.44
CA GLY A 122 -0.66 -7.07 -26.28
C GLY A 122 -1.17 -8.24 -27.12
N LYS A 123 -0.31 -8.79 -27.99
CA LYS A 123 -0.64 -9.92 -28.88
C LYS A 123 -0.14 -11.28 -28.41
N ASN A 124 0.74 -11.30 -27.40
CA ASN A 124 1.54 -12.49 -27.09
C ASN A 124 0.90 -13.40 -26.04
N TYR A 125 0.38 -12.82 -24.95
CA TYR A 125 -0.21 -13.59 -23.85
C TYR A 125 -1.71 -13.73 -24.03
N THR A 126 -2.22 -14.94 -23.81
CA THR A 126 -3.67 -15.17 -23.75
C THR A 126 -4.25 -14.78 -22.39
N GLU A 127 -5.57 -14.64 -22.33
CA GLU A 127 -6.26 -14.33 -21.08
C GLU A 127 -6.19 -15.49 -20.06
N GLU A 128 -6.07 -16.73 -20.55
CA GLU A 128 -5.89 -17.91 -19.70
C GLU A 128 -4.50 -17.91 -19.05
N GLU A 129 -3.46 -17.61 -19.82
CA GLU A 129 -2.09 -17.45 -19.31
C GLU A 129 -2.02 -16.34 -18.26
N ASP A 130 -2.51 -15.14 -18.58
CA ASP A 130 -2.46 -14.01 -17.65
C ASP A 130 -3.22 -14.29 -16.35
N ARG A 131 -4.40 -14.93 -16.45
CA ARG A 131 -5.18 -15.36 -15.28
C ARG A 131 -4.36 -16.29 -14.38
N PHE A 132 -3.71 -17.28 -14.98
CA PHE A 132 -2.84 -18.19 -14.23
C PHE A 132 -1.68 -17.44 -13.59
N LEU A 133 -1.00 -16.54 -14.31
CA LEU A 133 0.11 -15.76 -13.76
C LEU A 133 -0.30 -14.95 -12.54
N VAL A 134 -1.42 -14.22 -12.61
CA VAL A 134 -1.91 -13.41 -11.48
C VAL A 134 -2.34 -14.30 -10.30
N CYS A 135 -3.09 -15.38 -10.57
CA CYS A 135 -3.56 -16.29 -9.52
C CYS A 135 -2.40 -17.02 -8.84
N MET A 136 -1.43 -17.50 -9.62
CA MET A 136 -0.29 -18.24 -9.08
C MET A 136 0.69 -17.31 -8.37
N LEU A 137 0.94 -16.09 -8.88
CA LEU A 137 1.77 -15.10 -8.19
C LEU A 137 1.18 -14.71 -6.83
N HIS A 138 -0.14 -14.54 -6.75
CA HIS A 138 -0.83 -14.31 -5.48
C HIS A 138 -0.69 -15.50 -4.53
N LYS A 139 -0.91 -16.72 -5.02
CA LYS A 139 -0.81 -17.96 -4.24
C LYS A 139 0.59 -18.21 -3.68
N LEU A 140 1.63 -17.94 -4.47
CA LEU A 140 3.04 -18.09 -4.05
C LEU A 140 3.50 -16.98 -3.09
N GLY A 141 2.87 -15.81 -3.16
CA GLY A 141 3.25 -14.60 -2.45
C GLY A 141 4.22 -13.76 -3.28
N PHE A 142 3.74 -12.65 -3.83
CA PHE A 142 4.49 -11.82 -4.78
C PHE A 142 5.79 -11.20 -4.25
N ASP A 143 5.93 -11.05 -2.92
CA ASP A 143 7.13 -10.49 -2.27
C ASP A 143 8.15 -11.57 -1.86
N LYS A 144 7.85 -12.84 -2.13
CA LYS A 144 8.77 -13.93 -1.83
C LYS A 144 10.02 -13.83 -2.71
N GLU A 145 11.18 -14.11 -2.12
CA GLU A 145 12.43 -14.22 -2.86
C GLU A 145 12.30 -15.30 -3.96
N ASN A 146 12.80 -15.02 -5.16
CA ASN A 146 12.74 -15.94 -6.31
C ASN A 146 11.32 -16.37 -6.75
N VAL A 147 10.27 -15.62 -6.39
CA VAL A 147 8.87 -15.95 -6.73
C VAL A 147 8.65 -16.20 -8.22
N TYR A 148 9.38 -15.52 -9.10
CA TYR A 148 9.22 -15.65 -10.55
C TYR A 148 9.87 -16.92 -11.11
N ASP A 149 10.87 -17.49 -10.44
CA ASP A 149 11.41 -18.81 -10.76
C ASP A 149 10.44 -19.91 -10.33
N GLU A 150 9.84 -19.78 -9.14
CA GLU A 150 8.77 -20.67 -8.69
C GLU A 150 7.53 -20.59 -9.60
N LEU A 151 7.15 -19.38 -10.02
CA LEU A 151 6.06 -19.17 -10.97
C LEU A 151 6.36 -19.86 -12.30
N ARG A 152 7.59 -19.73 -12.81
CA ARG A 152 8.05 -20.40 -14.03
C ARG A 152 7.98 -21.92 -13.90
N GLN A 153 8.34 -22.48 -12.75
CA GLN A 153 8.20 -23.91 -12.48
C GLN A 153 6.72 -24.32 -12.44
N ALA A 154 5.87 -23.55 -11.77
CA ALA A 154 4.44 -23.80 -11.70
C ALA A 154 3.78 -23.80 -13.09
N VAL A 155 4.16 -22.86 -13.97
CA VAL A 155 3.73 -22.84 -15.38
C VAL A 155 4.12 -24.13 -16.10
N ARG A 156 5.35 -24.65 -15.91
CA ARG A 156 5.79 -25.89 -16.58
C ARG A 156 5.05 -27.13 -16.11
N GLN A 157 4.65 -27.16 -14.84
CA GLN A 157 3.95 -28.27 -14.21
C GLN A 157 2.44 -28.25 -14.44
N ALA A 158 1.88 -27.10 -14.82
CA ALA A 158 0.46 -26.91 -15.06
C ALA A 158 -0.02 -27.72 -16.29
N PRO A 159 -0.93 -28.70 -16.12
CA PRO A 159 -1.40 -29.55 -17.23
C PRO A 159 -2.09 -28.78 -18.35
N GLN A 160 -2.77 -27.67 -18.07
CA GLN A 160 -3.43 -26.86 -19.09
C GLN A 160 -2.44 -26.23 -20.09
N PHE A 161 -1.18 -26.04 -19.69
CA PHE A 161 -0.12 -25.54 -20.56
C PHE A 161 0.72 -26.66 -21.18
N ARG A 162 0.26 -27.93 -21.17
CA ARG A 162 1.00 -29.09 -21.70
C ARG A 162 1.59 -28.85 -23.09
N PHE A 163 0.81 -28.21 -23.97
CA PHE A 163 1.14 -27.91 -25.36
C PHE A 163 1.41 -26.42 -25.63
N ASP A 164 1.30 -25.57 -24.62
CA ASP A 164 1.60 -24.14 -24.75
C ASP A 164 3.10 -23.91 -24.58
N TRP A 165 3.81 -23.98 -25.71
CA TRP A 165 5.25 -23.73 -25.76
C TRP A 165 5.61 -22.27 -25.51
N PHE A 166 4.72 -21.32 -25.82
CA PHE A 166 5.00 -19.91 -25.65
C PHE A 166 5.18 -19.59 -24.16
N ILE A 167 4.18 -19.91 -23.32
CA ILE A 167 4.25 -19.62 -21.88
C ILE A 167 5.35 -20.43 -21.18
N LYS A 168 5.58 -21.68 -21.61
CA LYS A 168 6.62 -22.56 -21.04
C LYS A 168 8.05 -22.16 -21.39
N SER A 169 8.23 -21.44 -22.51
CA SER A 169 9.53 -20.91 -22.95
C SER A 169 9.93 -19.62 -22.22
N ARG A 170 9.01 -18.96 -21.51
CA ARG A 170 9.32 -17.70 -20.82
C ARG A 170 10.35 -17.87 -19.72
N THR A 171 11.22 -16.87 -19.61
CA THR A 171 12.17 -16.70 -18.50
C THR A 171 11.48 -16.07 -17.30
N ALA A 172 12.07 -16.20 -16.10
CA ALA A 172 11.54 -15.57 -14.90
C ALA A 172 11.42 -14.04 -15.06
N MET A 173 12.40 -13.40 -15.70
CA MET A 173 12.39 -11.96 -15.99
C MET A 173 11.26 -11.53 -16.95
N GLU A 174 10.91 -12.37 -17.93
CA GLU A 174 9.81 -12.08 -18.85
C GLU A 174 8.45 -12.24 -18.15
N LEU A 175 8.31 -13.28 -17.33
CA LEU A 175 7.11 -13.48 -16.50
C LEU A 175 6.96 -12.34 -15.48
N GLN A 176 8.05 -11.89 -14.87
CA GLN A 176 8.07 -10.73 -13.98
C GLN A 176 7.58 -9.46 -14.69
N ARG A 177 8.11 -9.17 -15.89
CA ARG A 177 7.66 -8.01 -16.69
C ARG A 177 6.18 -8.10 -17.04
N ARG A 178 5.69 -9.30 -17.39
CA ARG A 178 4.27 -9.49 -17.67
C ARG A 178 3.43 -9.28 -16.41
N CYS A 179 3.79 -9.89 -15.29
CA CYS A 179 3.09 -9.72 -14.01
C CYS A 179 3.04 -8.26 -13.56
N ASN A 180 4.15 -7.51 -13.68
CA ASN A 180 4.17 -6.08 -13.37
C ASN A 180 3.15 -5.29 -14.21
N THR A 181 2.98 -5.65 -15.48
CA THR A 181 1.97 -5.04 -16.35
C THR A 181 0.55 -5.39 -15.88
N LEU A 182 0.31 -6.66 -15.55
CA LEU A 182 -1.00 -7.14 -15.07
C LEU A 182 -1.37 -6.50 -13.72
N ILE A 183 -0.41 -6.34 -12.82
CA ILE A 183 -0.57 -5.65 -11.54
C ILE A 183 -1.00 -4.20 -11.78
N THR A 184 -0.35 -3.47 -12.68
CA THR A 184 -0.73 -2.08 -13.01
C THR A 184 -2.16 -1.99 -13.56
N LEU A 185 -2.59 -2.98 -14.37
CA LEU A 185 -3.98 -3.05 -14.85
C LEU A 185 -4.98 -3.28 -13.71
N ILE A 186 -4.63 -4.18 -12.77
CA ILE A 186 -5.47 -4.47 -11.59
C ILE A 186 -5.56 -3.26 -10.66
N GLU A 187 -4.44 -2.56 -10.43
CA GLU A 187 -4.43 -1.33 -9.63
C GLU A 187 -5.32 -0.25 -10.25
N ARG A 188 -5.25 -0.07 -11.58
CA ARG A 188 -6.13 0.86 -12.30
C ARG A 188 -7.60 0.47 -12.18
N GLU A 189 -7.92 -0.81 -12.42
CA GLU A 189 -9.28 -1.33 -12.25
C GLU A 189 -9.82 -1.07 -10.84
N ASN A 190 -8.99 -1.28 -9.81
CA ASN A 190 -9.37 -1.07 -8.42
C ASN A 190 -9.67 0.42 -8.14
N MET A 191 -8.81 1.33 -8.63
CA MET A 191 -9.04 2.78 -8.49
C MET A 191 -10.36 3.20 -9.14
N GLU A 192 -10.65 2.76 -10.36
CA GLU A 192 -11.91 3.06 -11.05
C GLU A 192 -13.14 2.53 -10.31
N LEU A 193 -13.04 1.35 -9.70
CA LEU A 193 -14.12 0.76 -8.90
C LEU A 193 -14.34 1.53 -7.59
N GLU A 194 -13.27 1.91 -6.89
CA GLU A 194 -13.36 2.73 -5.67
C GLU A 194 -13.98 4.11 -5.95
N GLU A 195 -13.64 4.75 -7.08
CA GLU A 195 -14.25 6.02 -7.50
C GLU A 195 -15.74 5.88 -7.81
N LYS A 196 -16.13 4.82 -8.54
CA LYS A 196 -17.54 4.51 -8.82
C LYS A 196 -18.32 4.27 -7.54
N GLU A 197 -17.76 3.53 -6.59
CA GLU A 197 -18.41 3.27 -5.30
C GLU A 197 -18.59 4.56 -4.49
N LYS A 198 -17.57 5.43 -4.44
CA LYS A 198 -17.65 6.74 -3.79
C LYS A 198 -18.72 7.64 -4.42
N ALA A 199 -18.83 7.64 -5.75
CA ALA A 199 -19.84 8.40 -6.48
C ALA A 199 -21.26 7.90 -6.18
N GLU A 200 -21.47 6.58 -6.17
CA GLU A 200 -22.75 5.95 -5.84
C GLU A 200 -23.17 6.21 -4.39
N ARG A 201 -22.23 6.15 -3.43
CA ARG A 201 -22.49 6.51 -2.02
C ARG A 201 -22.91 7.98 -1.89
N LYS A 202 -22.26 8.91 -2.60
CA LYS A 202 -22.63 10.34 -2.62
C LYS A 202 -24.01 10.58 -3.23
N LYS A 203 -24.41 9.82 -4.24
CA LYS A 203 -25.76 9.90 -4.84
C LYS A 203 -26.83 9.37 -3.88
N LYS A 204 -26.60 8.23 -3.23
CA LYS A 204 -27.55 7.66 -2.24
C LYS A 204 -27.71 8.54 -1.01
N GLY A 205 -26.65 9.23 -0.56
CA GLY A 205 -26.72 10.19 0.56
C GLY A 205 -27.45 11.51 0.26
N LYS A 206 -27.71 11.85 -1.01
CA LYS A 206 -28.46 13.05 -1.42
C LYS A 206 -29.95 12.78 -1.69
N ALA A 207 -30.42 11.54 -1.61
CA ALA A 207 -31.85 11.23 -1.70
C ALA A 207 -32.55 11.57 -0.37
N THR A 208 -32.99 12.82 -0.20
CA THR A 208 -33.92 13.21 0.87
C THR A 208 -35.28 12.53 0.67
N PRO A 209 -35.96 12.11 1.75
CA PRO A 209 -37.26 11.47 1.65
C PRO A 209 -38.29 12.52 1.21
N LYS A 210 -38.80 12.40 -0.03
CA LYS A 210 -39.98 13.18 -0.46
C LYS A 210 -41.15 12.80 0.46
N GLY A 211 -41.58 13.80 1.23
CA GLY A 211 -42.49 13.65 2.36
C GLY A 211 -43.80 12.94 2.04
N ALA A 212 -44.16 12.02 2.93
CA ALA A 212 -45.52 11.58 3.14
C ALA A 212 -46.33 12.76 3.70
N LYS A 213 -47.06 13.48 2.83
CA LYS A 213 -48.13 14.38 3.26
C LYS A 213 -49.36 13.53 3.60
N ARG A 214 -49.46 13.14 4.88
CA ARG A 214 -50.74 12.79 5.53
C ARG A 214 -51.65 14.03 5.51
N LYS A 215 -52.87 13.88 5.03
CA LYS A 215 -53.99 14.80 5.28
C LYS A 215 -55.13 14.03 5.96
N SER A 216 -55.21 14.14 7.27
CA SER A 216 -56.46 14.27 8.05
C SER A 216 -56.68 15.79 8.23
N GLU A 217 -57.86 16.40 8.31
CA GLU A 217 -59.14 15.98 8.90
C GLU A 217 -60.27 16.98 8.52
N ALA A 218 -61.53 16.52 8.68
CA ALA A 218 -62.76 17.24 9.05
C ALA A 218 -63.59 18.11 8.04
N THR A 219 -64.80 17.57 7.77
CA THR A 219 -66.12 18.09 7.29
C THR A 219 -66.70 19.31 8.06
N PRO A 220 -67.84 19.99 7.71
CA PRO A 220 -69.11 19.53 7.06
C PRO A 220 -69.67 20.49 5.96
N THR A 221 -70.77 20.30 5.19
CA THR A 221 -72.16 19.99 5.55
C THR A 221 -73.06 19.89 4.28
N LYS A 222 -74.15 19.10 4.38
CA LYS A 222 -75.52 19.22 3.81
C LYS A 222 -75.88 18.84 2.35
N GLN A 223 -76.83 17.88 2.29
CA GLN A 223 -78.02 17.74 1.41
C GLN A 223 -77.76 17.50 -0.09
N SER A 224 -78.45 16.62 -0.84
CA SER A 224 -79.80 16.04 -0.75
C SER A 224 -79.98 14.99 -1.88
N GLY A 225 -80.91 14.04 -1.70
CA GLY A 225 -81.70 13.45 -2.81
C GLY A 225 -81.19 12.12 -3.39
N LYS A 226 -81.77 10.97 -3.02
CA LYS A 226 -82.80 10.24 -3.80
C LYS A 226 -82.41 9.91 -5.26
N LYS A 227 -82.09 8.64 -5.56
CA LYS A 227 -83.01 7.61 -6.10
C LYS A 227 -82.26 6.48 -6.83
N LYS A 228 -82.44 5.27 -6.29
CA LYS A 228 -82.72 3.97 -6.97
C LYS A 228 -82.98 4.06 -8.49
N LYS A 229 -82.34 3.19 -9.29
CA LYS A 229 -82.91 1.90 -9.74
C LYS A 229 -82.01 1.18 -10.77
N THR A 230 -82.04 -0.16 -10.62
CA THR A 230 -81.87 -1.25 -11.60
C THR A 230 -80.54 -1.35 -12.34
#